data_AF-A0A661ZP54-F1
#
_entry.id   AF-A0A661ZP54-F1
#
_cell.length_a   1.000
_cell.length_b   1.000
_cell.length_c   1.000
_cell.angle_alpha   90.00
_cell.angle_beta   90.00
_cell.angle_gamma   90.00
#
_symmetry.space_group_name_H-M   'P 1'
#
loop_
_entity.id
_entity.type
_entity.pdbx_description
1 polymer ?
#
loop_
_entity_poly.entity_id
_entity_poly.type
_entity_poly.pdbx_seq_one_letter_code
_entity_poly.pdbx_strand_id
1 'polypeptide(L)' 'MKKTRIAILLALSLFSLVEVYAQQSKIIRGRVIDSEDKIAVIGANIIEYDADNRIINGTISN' A
#
# COMPACT_ATOMS: atom_id res chain seq x y z
N MET A 1 -3.42 7.99 43.12
CA MET A 1 -3.99 6.86 42.34
C MET A 1 -5.21 7.23 41.49
N LYS A 2 -6.21 7.97 41.98
CA LYS A 2 -7.36 8.39 41.15
C LYS A 2 -6.96 9.38 40.04
N LYS A 3 -6.17 10.41 40.37
CA LYS A 3 -5.72 11.44 39.42
C LYS A 3 -4.84 10.88 38.30
N THR A 4 -3.94 9.94 38.62
CA THR A 4 -3.08 9.27 37.63
C THR A 4 -3.86 8.37 36.68
N ARG A 5 -4.86 7.63 37.19
CA ARG A 5 -5.77 6.84 36.34
C ARG A 5 -6.57 7.72 35.38
N ILE A 6 -7.08 8.86 35.86
CA ILE A 6 -7.79 9.82 35.01
C ILE A 6 -6.88 10.38 33.93
N ALA A 7 -5.64 10.75 34.28
CA ALA A 7 -4.66 11.26 33.31
C ALA A 7 -4.32 10.22 32.22
N ILE A 8 -4.17 8.95 32.60
CA ILE A 8 -3.91 7.86 31.65
C ILE A 8 -5.11 7.64 30.71
N LEU A 9 -6.34 7.64 31.25
CA LEU A 9 -7.55 7.49 30.45
C LEU A 9 -7.75 8.68 29.50
N LEU A 10 -7.45 9.90 29.96
CA LEU A 10 -7.50 11.09 29.13
C LEU A 10 -6.50 11.00 27.97
N ALA A 11 -5.26 10.58 28.25
CA ALA A 11 -4.24 10.38 27.22
C ALA A 11 -4.68 9.34 26.18
N LEU A 12 -5.19 8.18 26.61
CA LEU A 12 -5.71 7.14 25.72
C LEU A 12 -6.85 7.66 24.82
N SER A 13 -7.78 8.46 25.37
CA SER A 13 -8.88 9.05 24.60
C SER A 13 -8.43 10.08 23.55
N LEU A 14 -7.32 10.78 23.80
CA LEU A 14 -6.76 11.73 22.84
C LEU A 14 -6.10 11.01 21.66
N PHE A 15 -5.50 9.84 21.88
CA PHE A 15 -4.86 9.05 20.82
C PHE A 15 -5.83 8.15 20.04
N SER A 16 -7.06 7.92 20.51
CA SER A 16 -8.06 7.11 19.80
C SER A 16 -8.69 7.79 18.57
N LEU A 17 -8.40 9.08 18.36
CA LEU A 17 -8.86 9.84 17.19
C LEU A 17 -7.87 9.81 16.03
N VAL A 18 -6.69 9.18 16.21
CA VAL A 18 -5.73 9.00 15.13
C VAL A 18 -6.22 7.83 14.28
N GLU A 19 -6.91 8.15 13.19
CA GLU A 19 -7.16 7.18 12.14
C GLU A 19 -5.81 6.69 11.60
N VAL A 20 -5.48 5.43 11.90
CA VAL A 20 -4.43 4.74 11.15
C VAL A 20 -4.97 4.62 9.72
N TYR A 21 -4.48 5.48 8.83
CA TYR A 21 -4.61 5.25 7.40
C TYR A 21 -3.88 3.95 7.10
N ALA A 22 -4.60 2.83 7.16
CA ALA A 22 -4.13 1.56 6.63
C ALA A 22 -3.62 1.87 5.22
N GLN A 23 -2.34 1.57 4.97
CA GLN A 23 -1.61 1.89 3.74
C GLN A 23 -2.54 1.74 2.54
N GLN A 24 -3.07 2.86 2.04
CA GLN A 24 -4.06 2.81 0.97
C GLN A 24 -3.35 2.18 -0.23
N SER A 25 -3.80 1.00 -0.62
CA SER A 25 -3.27 0.36 -1.82
C SER A 25 -3.65 1.26 -3.00
N LYS A 26 -2.66 1.98 -3.53
CA LYS A 26 -2.85 2.75 -4.75
C LYS A 26 -2.99 1.73 -5.88
N ILE A 27 -4.20 1.54 -6.38
CA ILE A 27 -4.43 0.65 -7.52
C ILE A 27 -3.91 1.38 -8.77
N ILE A 28 -2.84 0.84 -9.36
CA ILE A 28 -2.34 1.29 -10.66
C ILE A 28 -3.05 0.49 -11.75
N ARG A 29 -3.70 1.18 -12.69
CA ARG A 29 -4.35 0.58 -13.86
C ARG A 29 -3.63 1.04 -15.12
N GLY A 30 -3.34 0.11 -16.02
CA GLY A 30 -2.62 0.39 -17.26
C GLY A 30 -2.61 -0.80 -18.21
N ARG A 31 -1.91 -0.66 -19.34
CA ARG A 31 -1.64 -1.72 -20.32
C ARG A 31 -0.14 -1.84 -20.53
N VAL A 32 0.34 -3.05 -20.80
CA VAL A 32 1.72 -3.28 -21.22
C VAL A 32 1.76 -3.08 -22.73
N ILE A 33 2.60 -2.16 -23.18
CA ILE A 33 2.78 -1.83 -24.61
C ILE A 33 4.22 -2.10 -24.96
N ASP A 34 4.45 -2.83 -26.04
CA ASP A 34 5.79 -3.06 -26.56
C ASP A 34 6.39 -1.75 -27.10
N SER A 35 7.69 -1.55 -26.84
CA SER A 35 8.35 -0.30 -27.19
C SER A 35 8.67 -0.16 -28.68
N GLU A 36 8.85 -1.26 -29.40
CA GLU A 36 9.25 -1.31 -30.80
C GLU A 36 8.04 -1.13 -31.73
N ASP A 37 7.01 -1.96 -31.55
CA ASP A 37 5.85 -2.00 -32.45
C ASP A 37 4.58 -1.30 -31.93
N LYS A 38 4.59 -0.89 -30.65
CA LYS A 38 3.47 -0.24 -29.94
C LYS A 38 2.22 -1.13 -29.80
N ILE A 39 2.37 -2.45 -29.92
CA ILE A 39 1.29 -3.42 -29.73
C ILE A 39 1.14 -3.75 -28.25
N ALA A 40 -0.08 -4.07 -27.83
CA ALA A 40 -0.35 -4.48 -26.46
C ALA A 40 0.18 -5.90 -26.19
N VAL A 41 0.92 -6.06 -25.10
CA VAL A 41 1.41 -7.35 -24.64
C VAL A 41 0.38 -7.95 -23.67
N ILE A 42 -0.25 -9.02 -24.13
CA ILE A 42 -1.29 -9.78 -23.43
C ILE A 42 -0.63 -10.92 -22.66
N GLY A 43 -1.02 -11.16 -21.40
CA GLY A 43 -0.50 -12.26 -20.59
C GLY A 43 0.93 -12.06 -20.06
N ALA A 44 1.44 -10.83 -20.01
CA ALA A 44 2.74 -10.52 -19.45
C ALA A 44 2.72 -10.64 -17.92
N ASN A 45 3.72 -11.29 -17.35
CA ASN A 45 3.95 -11.30 -15.91
C ASN A 45 4.59 -9.98 -15.47
N ILE A 46 3.93 -9.26 -14.57
CA ILE A 46 4.41 -8.02 -13.98
C ILE A 46 4.79 -8.32 -12.53
N ILE A 47 6.04 -8.06 -12.16
CA ILE A 47 6.57 -8.28 -10.80
C ILE A 47 7.05 -6.94 -10.26
N GLU A 48 6.59 -6.58 -9.07
CA GLU A 48 6.99 -5.36 -8.38
C GLU A 48 8.09 -5.69 -7.37
N TYR A 49 9.15 -4.89 -7.37
CA TYR A 49 10.30 -5.04 -6.48
C TYR A 49 10.46 -3.78 -5.62
N ASP A 50 10.92 -3.97 -4.39
CA ASP A 50 11.38 -2.84 -3.56
C ASP A 50 12.84 -2.45 -3.85
N ALA A 51 13.34 -1.43 -3.15
CA ALA A 51 14.71 -0.94 -3.30
C ALA A 51 15.80 -1.98 -2.97
N ASP A 52 15.44 -3.04 -2.23
CA ASP A 52 16.34 -4.12 -1.85
C ASP A 52 16.21 -5.34 -2.80
N ASN A 53 15.53 -5.18 -3.94
CA ASN A 53 15.22 -6.24 -4.92
C ASN A 53 14.38 -7.40 -4.35
N ARG A 54 13.58 -7.15 -3.31
CA ARG A 54 12.62 -8.13 -2.81
C ARG A 54 11.31 -8.02 -3.58
N ILE A 55 10.68 -9.15 -3.86
CA ILE A 55 9.36 -9.19 -4.51
C ILE A 55 8.31 -8.69 -3.52
N ILE A 56 7.59 -7.64 -3.89
CA ILE A 56 6.51 -7.06 -3.08
C ILE A 56 5.12 -7.35 -3.65
N ASN A 57 5.00 -7.55 -4.96
CA ASN A 57 3.74 -7.86 -5.62
C ASN A 57 3.93 -8.52 -7.00
N GLY A 58 2.86 -9.09 -7.57
CA GLY A 58 2.83 -9.58 -8.93
C GLY A 58 1.42 -9.67 -9.52
N THR A 59 1.31 -9.46 -10.84
CA THR A 59 0.05 -9.60 -11.58
C THR A 59 0.29 -10.02 -13.03
N ILE A 60 -0.76 -10.37 -13.76
CA ILE A 60 -0.71 -10.77 -15.17
C ILE A 60 -1.51 -9.74 -15.98
N SER A 61 -0.95 -9.24 -17.09
CA SER A 61 -1.67 -8.33 -18.00
C SER A 61 -2.82 -9.04 -18.72
N ASN A 62 -3.94 -8.32 -18.91
CA ASN A 62 -5.12 -8.83 -19.62
C ASN A 62 -4.90 -9.00 -21.11
#